data_AF-A0A1V1TN49-F1
#
_entry.id   AF-A0A1V1TN49-F1
#
_cell.length_a   1.000
_cell.length_b   1.000
_cell.length_c   1.000
_cell.angle_alpha   90.00
_cell.angle_beta   90.00
_cell.angle_gamma   90.00
#
_symmetry.space_group_name_H-M   'P 1'
#
loop_
_entity.id
_entity.type
_entity.pdbx_description
1 polymer ?
#
loop_
_entity_poly.entity_id
_entity_poly.type
_entity_poly.pdbx_seq_one_letter_code
_entity_poly.pdbx_strand_id
1 'polypeptide(L)'
;MEHFDVVMISVGLHGLAIARALVDASLNDLKRLVVLDEGRSIGGTWSAERLYPGLNTNNVVASYELSDFPMEPERYGLEPAQHLPGLVVY
;
A
#
# COMPACT_ATOMS: atom_id res chain seq x y z
N MET A 1 6.02 -12.54 27.20
CA MET A 1 6.65 -11.79 26.10
C MET A 1 6.19 -12.42 24.80
N GLU A 2 5.72 -11.61 23.86
CA GLU A 2 5.47 -12.06 22.50
C GLU A 2 6.80 -12.16 21.72
N HIS A 3 6.91 -13.13 20.82
CA HIS A 3 8.11 -13.39 20.01
C HIS A 3 7.76 -13.21 18.54
N PHE A 4 8.48 -12.41 17.75
CA PHE A 4 8.17 -12.26 16.31
C PHE A 4 9.36 -12.76 15.48
N ASP A 5 9.07 -13.46 14.39
CA ASP A 5 10.10 -13.99 13.49
C ASP A 5 10.63 -12.87 12.58
N VAL A 6 9.74 -11.97 12.19
CA VAL A 6 10.04 -10.79 11.39
C VAL A 6 9.31 -9.59 11.97
N VAL A 7 10.06 -8.50 12.20
CA VAL A 7 9.53 -7.20 12.59
C VAL A 7 9.87 -6.21 11.48
N MET A 8 8.86 -5.64 10.85
CA MET A 8 9.00 -4.61 9.84
C MET A 8 8.56 -3.27 10.39
N ILE A 9 9.35 -2.23 10.09
CA ILE A 9 9.04 -0.85 10.45
C ILE A 9 8.72 -0.10 9.15
N SER A 10 7.43 0.08 8.87
CA SER A 10 6.81 0.83 7.77
C SER A 10 5.58 0.06 7.27
N VAL A 11 4.41 0.68 7.36
CA VAL A 11 3.14 0.24 6.77
C VAL A 11 2.80 1.16 5.58
N GLY A 12 3.82 1.67 4.89
CA GLY A 12 3.70 2.31 3.58
C GLY A 12 3.54 1.30 2.45
N LEU A 13 3.27 1.79 1.23
CA LEU A 13 3.04 0.95 0.05
C LEU A 13 4.16 -0.08 -0.19
N HIS A 14 5.43 0.32 -0.04
CA HIS A 14 6.58 -0.59 -0.15
C HIS A 14 6.65 -1.61 0.98
N GLY A 15 6.38 -1.20 2.22
CA GLY A 15 6.38 -2.10 3.38
C GLY A 15 5.31 -3.18 3.24
N LEU A 16 4.11 -2.80 2.79
CA LEU A 16 3.03 -3.72 2.50
C LEU A 16 3.36 -4.67 1.34
N ALA A 17 3.98 -4.19 0.27
CA ALA A 17 4.41 -5.03 -0.85
C ALA A 17 5.44 -6.10 -0.41
N ILE A 18 6.42 -5.72 0.43
CA ILE A 18 7.40 -6.67 0.98
C ILE A 18 6.73 -7.65 1.95
N ALA A 19 5.85 -7.17 2.83
CA ALA A 19 5.10 -8.02 3.75
C ALA A 19 4.29 -9.07 2.99
N ARG A 20 3.61 -8.68 1.91
CA ARG A 20 2.89 -9.60 1.03
C ARG A 20 3.82 -10.63 0.39
N ALA A 21 4.95 -10.19 -0.17
CA ALA A 21 5.93 -11.11 -0.77
C ALA A 21 6.48 -12.13 0.23
N LEU A 22 6.70 -11.74 1.49
CA LEU A 22 7.12 -12.65 2.56
C LEU A 22 6.04 -13.67 2.91
N VAL A 23 4.79 -13.22 3.04
CA VAL A 23 3.64 -14.10 3.29
C VAL A 23 3.51 -15.13 2.16
N ASP A 24 3.56 -14.69 0.90
CA ASP A 24 3.45 -15.56 -0.27
C ASP A 24 4.64 -16.54 -0.36
N ALA A 25 5.87 -16.07 -0.17
CA ALA A 25 7.09 -16.90 -0.22
C ALA A 25 7.15 -17.95 0.90
N SER A 26 6.59 -17.63 2.07
CA SER A 26 6.54 -18.55 3.21
C SER A 26 5.45 -19.62 3.09
N LEU A 27 4.69 -19.65 2.00
CA LEU A 27 3.48 -20.47 1.85
C LEU A 27 2.46 -20.24 2.99
N ASN A 28 2.41 -19.02 3.53
CA ASN A 28 1.66 -18.66 4.73
C ASN A 28 2.11 -19.39 6.02
N ASP A 29 3.31 -19.98 6.05
CA ASP A 29 3.93 -20.55 7.26
C ASP A 29 4.75 -19.51 8.04
N LEU A 30 4.76 -18.23 7.62
CA LEU A 30 5.28 -17.15 8.45
C LEU A 30 4.37 -16.99 9.68
N LYS A 31 4.71 -17.69 10.76
CA LYS A 31 3.81 -17.81 11.90
C LYS A 31 3.63 -16.46 12.62
N ARG A 32 4.62 -15.56 12.55
CA ARG A 32 4.63 -14.32 13.34
C ARG A 32 5.35 -13.14 12.66
N LEU A 33 4.77 -12.59 11.58
CA LEU A 33 5.11 -11.26 11.07
C LEU A 33 4.39 -10.18 11.87
N VAL A 34 5.10 -9.13 12.25
CA VAL A 34 4.48 -7.87 12.69
C VAL A 34 5.02 -6.71 11.87
N VAL A 35 4.10 -5.86 11.41
CA VAL A 35 4.43 -4.61 10.73
C VAL A 35 3.99 -3.46 11.63
N LEU A 36 4.91 -2.55 11.92
CA LEU A 36 4.70 -1.41 12.79
C LEU A 36 4.87 -0.13 12.00
N ASP A 37 4.06 0.89 12.30
CA ASP A 37 4.19 2.24 11.79
C ASP A 37 3.96 3.24 12.92
N GLU A 38 4.53 4.43 12.79
CA GLU A 38 4.22 5.57 13.66
C GLU A 38 2.92 6.28 13.26
N GLY A 39 2.51 6.12 12.00
CA GLY A 39 1.32 6.69 11.41
C GLY A 39 0.03 6.22 12.07
N ARG A 40 -1.00 7.07 12.02
CA ARG A 40 -2.31 6.76 12.56
C ARG A 40 -3.13 5.88 11.63
N SER A 41 -2.83 5.93 10.33
CA SER A 41 -3.34 5.01 9.33
C SER A 41 -2.21 4.37 8.53
N ILE A 42 -2.54 3.28 7.85
CA ILE A 42 -1.67 2.65 6.85
C ILE A 42 -1.48 3.56 5.63
N GLY A 43 -0.55 3.22 4.74
CA GLY A 43 -0.33 3.92 3.46
C GLY A 43 0.91 4.81 3.44
N GLY A 44 1.58 5.02 4.58
CA GLY A 44 2.82 5.79 4.66
C GLY A 44 2.60 7.23 4.19
N THR A 45 3.24 7.66 3.11
CA THR A 45 3.01 8.99 2.52
C THR A 45 1.57 9.23 2.08
N TRP A 46 0.84 8.16 1.74
CA TRP A 46 -0.57 8.21 1.37
C TRP A 46 -1.53 8.01 2.55
N SER A 47 -1.02 7.96 3.79
CA SER A 47 -1.87 7.86 4.98
C SER A 47 -2.94 8.95 5.03
N ALA A 48 -4.11 8.62 5.55
CA ALA A 48 -5.29 9.49 5.54
C ALA A 48 -5.01 10.86 6.15
N GLU A 49 -4.19 10.93 7.21
CA GLU A 49 -3.82 12.18 7.87
C GLU A 49 -2.85 13.07 7.05
N ARG A 50 -2.23 12.53 6.00
CA ARG A 50 -1.30 13.26 5.12
C ARG A 50 -1.96 13.71 3.81
N LEU A 51 -3.17 13.22 3.51
CA LEU A 51 -3.92 13.62 2.33
C LEU A 51 -4.45 15.05 2.46
N TYR A 52 -4.47 15.79 1.35
CA TYR A 52 -5.02 17.14 1.29
C TYR A 52 -5.83 17.34 0.00
N PRO A 53 -6.77 18.31 -0.02
CA PRO A 53 -7.61 18.56 -1.19
C PRO A 53 -6.77 18.84 -2.45
N GLY A 54 -7.10 18.14 -3.54
CA GLY A 54 -6.39 18.27 -4.82
C GLY A 54 -5.08 17.49 -4.92
N LEU A 55 -4.66 16.75 -3.88
CA LEU A 55 -3.52 15.83 -3.97
C LEU A 55 -3.79 14.76 -5.01
N ASN A 56 -2.86 14.61 -5.96
CA ASN A 56 -2.86 13.57 -6.98
C ASN A 56 -1.46 12.95 -7.08
N THR A 57 -1.38 11.74 -7.62
CA THR A 57 -0.11 11.16 -8.07
C THR A 57 0.44 11.96 -9.25
N ASN A 58 1.77 11.98 -9.39
CA ASN A 58 2.40 12.40 -10.66
C ASN A 58 2.34 11.29 -11.73
N ASN A 59 1.99 10.07 -11.31
CA ASN A 59 1.73 8.93 -12.19
C ASN A 59 0.31 8.98 -12.75
N VAL A 60 0.03 8.18 -13.76
CA VAL A 60 -1.31 8.03 -14.37
C VAL A 60 -1.82 6.60 -14.23
N VAL A 61 -3.10 6.39 -14.52
CA VAL A 61 -3.71 5.04 -14.58
C VAL A 61 -2.83 4.08 -15.39
N ALA A 62 -2.74 2.82 -14.92
CA ALA A 62 -1.87 1.75 -15.43
C ALA A 62 -0.35 1.95 -15.24
N SER A 63 0.11 3.13 -14.80
CA SER A 63 1.52 3.36 -14.46
C SER A 63 1.80 3.32 -12.95
N TYR A 64 0.76 3.15 -12.13
CA TYR A 64 0.83 3.13 -10.67
C TYR A 64 -0.03 2.01 -10.10
N GLU A 65 0.36 0.77 -10.40
CA GLU A 65 -0.31 -0.44 -9.93
C GLU A 65 0.72 -1.53 -9.59
N LEU A 66 0.29 -2.50 -8.80
CA LEU A 66 1.09 -3.68 -8.50
C LEU A 66 0.77 -4.75 -9.54
N SER A 67 1.79 -5.39 -10.12
CA SER A 67 1.60 -6.37 -11.20
C SER A 67 0.74 -7.57 -10.81
N ASP A 68 0.72 -7.92 -9.52
CA ASP A 68 -0.03 -9.01 -8.91
C ASP A 68 -1.33 -8.53 -8.22
N PHE A 69 -1.59 -7.23 -8.23
CA PHE A 69 -2.81 -6.59 -7.74
C PHE A 69 -3.13 -5.37 -8.62
N PRO A 70 -3.57 -5.61 -9.87
CA PRO A 70 -3.82 -4.54 -10.83
C PRO A 70 -4.98 -3.65 -10.38
N MET A 71 -4.93 -2.40 -10.81
CA MET A 71 -5.99 -1.45 -10.52
C MET A 71 -7.23 -1.72 -11.38
N GLU A 72 -8.42 -1.43 -10.84
CA GLU A 72 -9.69 -1.41 -11.57
C GLU A 72 -10.16 0.05 -11.71
N PRO A 73 -9.78 0.79 -12.77
CA PRO A 73 -10.06 2.23 -12.88
C PRO A 73 -11.55 2.58 -12.83
N GLU A 74 -12.40 1.72 -13.40
CA GLU A 74 -13.85 1.91 -13.47
C GLU A 74 -14.48 1.94 -12.08
N ARG A 75 -13.91 1.20 -11.12
CA ARG A 75 -14.37 1.19 -9.72
C ARG A 75 -14.23 2.57 -9.06
N TYR A 76 -13.29 3.37 -9.53
CA TYR A 76 -12.96 4.69 -8.99
C TYR A 76 -13.40 5.84 -9.91
N GLY A 77 -14.07 5.53 -11.03
CA GLY A 77 -14.48 6.53 -12.02
C GLY A 77 -13.28 7.24 -12.66
N LEU A 78 -12.17 6.53 -12.88
CA LEU A 78 -10.97 7.08 -13.48
C LEU A 78 -10.91 6.77 -14.98
N GLU A 79 -10.51 7.78 -15.74
CA GLU A 79 -10.28 7.66 -17.18
C GLU A 79 -8.84 7.19 -17.47
N PRO A 80 -8.60 6.57 -18.63
CA PRO A 80 -7.24 6.26 -19.08
C PRO A 80 -6.33 7.49 -19.06
N ALA A 81 -5.07 7.30 -18.65
CA ALA A 81 -4.06 8.35 -18.53
C ALA A 81 -4.39 9.50 -17.53
N GLN A 82 -5.43 9.35 -16.70
CA GLN A 82 -5.72 10.30 -15.62
C GLN A 82 -4.76 10.11 -14.43
N HIS A 83 -4.39 11.21 -13.76
CA HIS A 83 -3.68 11.15 -12.47
C HIS A 83 -4.59 10.60 -11.37
N LEU A 84 -4.04 9.78 -10.47
CA LEU A 84 -4.81 9.15 -9.40
C LEU A 84 -4.98 10.15 -8.24
N PRO A 85 -6.21 10.45 -7.79
CA PRO A 85 -6.43 11.23 -6.59
C PRO A 85 -5.86 10.53 -5.35
N GLY A 86 -5.34 11.28 -4.38
CA GLY A 86 -4.77 10.69 -3.16
C GLY A 86 -5.75 9.81 -2.38
N LEU A 87 -7.05 10.15 -2.42
CA LEU A 87 -8.12 9.34 -1.82
C LEU A 87 -8.37 8.00 -2.53
N VAL A 88 -7.89 7.82 -3.76
CA VAL A 88 -7.94 6.55 -4.49
C VAL A 88 -6.71 5.70 -4.20
N VAL A 89 -5.57 6.33 -3.89
CA VAL A 89 -4.32 5.64 -3.56
C VAL A 89 -4.31 5.10 -2.12
N TYR A 90 -4.98 5.80 -1.20
CA TYR A 90 -5.10 5.42 0.21
C TYR A 90 -5.94 4.16 0.44
#